data_AF-W4LJ72-F1
#
_entry.id   AF-W4LJ72-F1
#
_cell.length_a   1.000
_cell.length_b   1.000
_cell.length_c   1.000
_cell.angle_alpha   90.00
_cell.angle_beta   90.00
_cell.angle_gamma   90.00
#
_symmetry.space_group_name_H-M   'P 1'
#
loop_
_entity.id
_entity.type
_entity.pdbx_description
1 polymer ?
#
loop_
_entity_poly.entity_id
_entity_poly.type
_entity_poly.pdbx_seq_one_letter_code
_entity_poly.pdbx_strand_id
1 'polypeptide(L)'
;MEPPRAHQTSSIQTPPASKWKTVIALILLLVAIILNWSWVFGILFITWAIADMAAGRVYFVEEITKSANPVLFWTIVTLWLLLGLYSLLEPFFI
;
A
#
# COMPACT_ATOMS: atom_id res chain seq x y z
N MET A 1 -26.20 -19.57 46.82
CA MET A 1 -26.72 -19.81 45.45
C MET A 1 -25.90 -18.93 44.53
N GLU A 2 -24.89 -19.52 43.90
CA GLU A 2 -23.96 -18.82 43.00
C GLU A 2 -24.65 -18.63 41.63
N PRO A 3 -24.58 -17.45 40.99
CA PRO A 3 -25.21 -17.26 39.68
C PRO A 3 -24.49 -18.07 38.59
N PRO A 4 -25.24 -18.56 37.57
CA PRO A 4 -24.70 -19.38 36.49
C PRO A 4 -23.68 -18.61 35.64
N ARG A 5 -22.49 -19.19 35.45
CA ARG A 5 -21.40 -18.67 34.60
C ARG A 5 -21.86 -18.62 33.14
N ALA A 6 -22.28 -17.45 32.68
CA ALA A 6 -22.65 -17.21 31.29
C ALA A 6 -21.42 -17.40 30.38
N HIS A 7 -21.47 -18.49 29.63
CA HIS A 7 -20.92 -18.72 28.30
C HIS A 7 -19.87 -17.70 27.81
N GLN A 8 -18.60 -18.11 27.89
CA GLN A 8 -17.56 -17.63 26.99
C GLN A 8 -17.98 -17.99 25.57
N THR A 9 -18.61 -17.06 24.86
CA THR A 9 -18.82 -17.15 23.42
C THR A 9 -17.45 -17.10 22.75
N SER A 10 -16.94 -18.27 22.39
CA SER A 10 -15.73 -18.48 21.61
C SER A 10 -15.72 -17.51 20.43
N SER A 11 -14.92 -16.44 20.51
CA SER A 11 -14.65 -15.58 19.37
C SER A 11 -14.09 -16.48 18.28
N ILE A 12 -14.87 -16.71 17.21
CA ILE A 12 -14.40 -17.47 16.04
C ILE A 12 -13.17 -16.72 15.52
N GLN A 13 -11.97 -17.18 15.89
CA GLN A 13 -10.72 -16.67 15.36
C GLN A 13 -10.69 -17.11 13.90
N THR A 14 -11.00 -16.18 13.00
CA THR A 14 -10.78 -16.41 11.57
C THR A 14 -9.28 -16.53 11.38
N PRO A 15 -8.77 -17.61 10.74
CA PRO A 15 -7.34 -17.73 10.48
C PRO A 15 -6.89 -16.47 9.71
N PRO A 16 -5.72 -15.89 10.06
CA PRO A 16 -5.26 -14.66 9.43
C PRO A 16 -5.18 -14.89 7.92
N ALA A 17 -5.88 -14.06 7.15
CA ALA A 17 -5.82 -14.10 5.70
C ALA A 17 -4.35 -14.07 5.27
N SER A 18 -3.94 -15.08 4.48
CA SER A 18 -2.54 -15.22 4.08
C SER A 18 -2.07 -13.95 3.35
N LYS A 19 -1.09 -13.24 3.93
CA LYS A 19 -0.50 -12.01 3.38
C LYS A 19 0.68 -12.29 2.45
N TRP A 20 0.72 -13.47 1.82
CA TRP A 20 1.81 -13.93 0.95
C TRP A 20 2.09 -12.97 -0.21
N LYS A 21 1.06 -12.33 -0.79
CA LYS A 21 1.20 -11.32 -1.84
C LYS A 21 2.06 -10.13 -1.39
N THR A 22 1.88 -9.69 -0.14
CA THR A 22 2.68 -8.62 0.47
C THR A 22 4.12 -9.06 0.69
N VAL A 23 4.33 -10.31 1.11
CA VAL A 23 5.69 -10.87 1.29
C VAL A 23 6.44 -10.90 -0.04
N ILE A 24 5.79 -11.36 -1.11
CA ILE A 24 6.38 -11.38 -2.46
C ILE A 24 6.72 -9.96 -2.92
N ALA A 25 5.81 -9.00 -2.73
CA ALA A 25 6.05 -7.61 -3.08
C ALA A 25 7.25 -7.02 -2.31
N LEU A 26 7.40 -7.36 -1.02
CA LEU A 26 8.54 -6.92 -0.19
C LEU A 26 9.86 -7.52 -0.67
N ILE A 27 9.88 -8.82 -0.99
CA ILE A 27 11.07 -9.50 -1.51
C ILE A 27 11.46 -8.88 -2.86
N LEU A 28 10.48 -8.66 -3.75
CA LEU A 28 10.71 -8.03 -5.04
C LEU A 28 11.27 -6.62 -4.90
N LEU A 29 10.76 -5.83 -3.95
CA LEU A 29 11.27 -4.51 -3.62
C LEU A 29 12.73 -4.58 -3.17
N LEU A 30 13.08 -5.49 -2.26
CA LEU A 30 14.45 -5.68 -1.78
C LEU A 30 15.41 -6.07 -2.91
N VAL A 31 15.01 -6.99 -3.78
CA VAL A 31 15.79 -7.39 -4.95
C VAL A 31 15.96 -6.22 -5.91
N ALA A 32 14.92 -5.42 -6.14
CA ALA A 32 14.99 -4.24 -6.99
C ALA A 32 15.97 -3.19 -6.46
N ILE A 33 16.05 -2.99 -5.13
CA ILE A 33 17.06 -2.12 -4.49
C ILE A 33 18.47 -2.63 -4.78
N ILE A 34 18.73 -3.92 -4.54
CA ILE A 34 20.07 -4.51 -4.68
C ILE A 34 20.55 -4.49 -6.12
N LEU A 35 19.65 -4.72 -7.08
CA LEU A 35 19.96 -4.77 -8.51
C LEU A 35 19.82 -3.41 -9.22
N ASN A 36 19.52 -2.33 -8.50
CA ASN A 36 19.25 -0.99 -9.04
C ASN A 36 18.16 -1.01 -10.16
N TRP A 37 17.10 -1.80 -9.98
CA TRP A 37 16.01 -1.86 -10.94
C TRP A 37 15.02 -0.71 -10.71
N SER A 38 15.39 0.49 -11.13
CA SER A 38 14.58 1.72 -11.04
C SER A 38 13.15 1.52 -11.57
N TRP A 39 13.00 0.81 -12.71
CA TRP A 39 11.72 0.57 -13.35
C TRP A 39 10.71 -0.20 -12.47
N VAL A 40 11.17 -1.06 -11.55
CA VAL A 40 10.28 -1.80 -10.63
C VAL A 40 9.60 -0.85 -9.65
N PHE A 41 10.33 0.15 -9.14
CA PHE A 41 9.75 1.22 -8.32
C PHE A 41 8.70 2.00 -9.11
N GLY A 42 8.96 2.20 -10.41
CA GLY A 42 8.01 2.81 -11.33
C GLY A 42 6.64 2.12 -11.32
N ILE A 43 6.64 0.79 -11.53
CA ILE A 43 5.43 -0.04 -11.51
C ILE A 43 4.77 -0.01 -10.12
N LEU A 44 5.56 -0.09 -9.05
CA LEU A 44 5.05 -0.08 -7.68
C LEU A 44 4.35 1.23 -7.32
N PHE A 45 4.96 2.38 -7.63
CA PHE A 45 4.36 3.68 -7.36
C PHE A 45 3.06 3.90 -8.13
N ILE A 46 3.01 3.47 -9.40
CA ILE A 46 1.77 3.52 -10.18
C ILE A 46 0.71 2.60 -9.58
N THR A 47 1.09 1.38 -9.19
CA THR A 47 0.17 0.42 -8.56
C THR A 47 -0.40 0.98 -7.26
N TRP A 48 0.42 1.63 -6.44
CA TRP A 48 -0.02 2.31 -5.22
C TRP A 48 -0.93 3.49 -5.51
N ALA A 49 -0.56 4.37 -6.44
CA ALA A 49 -1.41 5.50 -6.84
C ALA A 49 -2.81 5.03 -7.28
N ILE A 50 -2.88 3.96 -8.07
CA ILE A 50 -4.16 3.36 -8.51
C ILE A 50 -4.94 2.81 -7.31
N ALA A 51 -4.27 2.10 -6.39
CA ALA A 51 -4.89 1.54 -5.20
C ALA A 51 -5.43 2.66 -4.27
N ASP A 52 -4.66 3.74 -4.07
CA ASP A 52 -5.05 4.90 -3.27
C ASP A 52 -6.25 5.64 -3.87
N MET A 53 -6.26 5.78 -5.20
CA MET A 53 -7.40 6.32 -5.94
C MET A 53 -8.65 5.47 -5.78
N ALA A 54 -8.54 4.15 -5.88
CA ALA A 54 -9.65 3.22 -5.69
C ALA A 54 -10.14 3.20 -4.23
N ALA A 55 -9.23 3.32 -3.27
CA ALA A 55 -9.53 3.35 -1.84
C ALA A 55 -10.08 4.70 -1.35
N GLY A 56 -9.84 5.78 -2.10
CA GLY A 56 -10.22 7.15 -1.72
C GLY A 56 -9.41 7.72 -0.55
N ARG A 57 -8.31 7.06 -0.19
CA ARG A 57 -7.40 7.43 0.90
C ARG A 57 -5.97 7.08 0.51
N VAL A 58 -5.02 7.88 0.96
CA VAL A 58 -3.59 7.66 0.76
C VAL A 58 -2.89 7.77 2.10
N TYR A 59 -1.92 6.89 2.35
CA TYR A 59 -1.07 6.96 3.54
C TYR A 59 0.28 7.54 3.14
N PHE A 60 0.62 8.74 3.64
CA PHE A 60 1.93 9.34 3.41
C PHE A 60 2.75 9.38 4.70
N VAL A 61 2.39 10.28 5.61
CA VAL A 61 2.84 10.28 7.01
C VAL A 61 1.67 9.89 7.91
N GLU A 62 0.51 10.46 7.60
CA GLU A 62 -0.80 10.12 8.13
C GLU A 62 -1.74 9.72 6.99
N GLU A 63 -2.90 9.19 7.36
CA GLU A 63 -3.95 8.87 6.40
C GLU A 63 -4.64 10.15 5.92
N ILE A 64 -4.55 10.41 4.63
CA ILE A 64 -5.23 11.52 3.96
C ILE A 64 -6.38 10.96 3.13
N THR A 65 -7.61 11.35 3.48
CA THR A 65 -8.81 10.98 2.73
C THR A 65 -9.14 12.05 1.70
N LYS A 66 -9.65 11.62 0.55
CA LYS A 66 -10.09 12.52 -0.53
C LYS A 66 -11.21 13.45 -0.09
N SER A 67 -12.07 13.02 0.84
CA SER A 67 -13.20 13.80 1.33
C SER A 67 -12.80 14.93 2.30
N ALA A 68 -11.81 14.70 3.16
CA ALA A 68 -11.36 15.70 4.12
C ALA A 68 -10.40 16.71 3.50
N ASN A 69 -9.41 16.24 2.73
CA ASN A 69 -8.34 17.08 2.16
C ASN A 69 -8.11 16.72 0.68
N PRO A 70 -9.01 17.11 -0.23
CA PRO A 70 -8.95 16.71 -1.63
C PRO A 70 -7.68 17.22 -2.35
N VAL A 71 -7.26 18.45 -2.05
CA VAL A 71 -6.05 19.05 -2.67
C VAL A 71 -4.82 18.24 -2.29
N LEU A 72 -4.64 17.94 -1.00
CA LEU A 72 -3.48 17.20 -0.50
C LEU A 72 -3.47 15.76 -1.02
N PHE A 73 -4.64 15.12 -1.06
CA PHE A 73 -4.81 13.80 -1.67
C PHE A 73 -4.31 13.79 -3.13
N TRP A 74 -4.79 14.72 -3.96
CA TRP A 74 -4.37 14.79 -5.36
C TRP A 74 -2.89 15.12 -5.51
N THR A 75 -2.33 16.00 -4.68
CA THR A 75 -0.89 16.28 -4.68
C THR A 75 -0.06 15.01 -4.46
N ILE A 76 -0.43 14.19 -3.48
CA ILE A 76 0.28 12.95 -3.17
C ILE A 76 0.13 11.93 -4.32
N VAL A 77 -1.09 11.74 -4.82
CA VAL A 77 -1.34 10.83 -5.96
C VAL A 77 -0.56 11.26 -7.20
N THR A 78 -0.58 12.56 -7.55
CA THR A 78 0.19 13.09 -8.67
C THR A 78 1.69 12.90 -8.43
N LEU A 79 2.19 13.11 -7.21
CA LEU A 79 3.58 12.85 -6.87
C LEU A 79 3.96 11.38 -7.09
N TRP A 80 3.13 10.44 -6.65
CA TRP A 80 3.35 9.00 -6.91
C TRP A 80 3.38 8.69 -8.41
N LEU A 81 2.50 9.29 -9.20
CA LEU A 81 2.49 9.10 -10.66
C LEU A 81 3.73 9.69 -11.32
N LEU A 82 4.18 10.88 -10.90
CA LEU A 82 5.39 11.52 -11.40
C LEU A 82 6.64 10.71 -11.06
N LEU A 83 6.78 10.25 -9.81
CA LEU A 83 7.87 9.37 -9.39
C LEU A 83 7.83 8.04 -10.14
N GLY A 84 6.63 7.47 -10.30
CA GLY A 84 6.41 6.24 -11.05
C GLY A 84 6.89 6.37 -12.49
N LEU A 85 6.48 7.44 -13.16
CA LEU A 85 6.88 7.73 -14.54
C LEU A 85 8.38 8.01 -14.66
N TYR A 86 8.94 8.83 -13.76
CA TYR A 86 10.38 9.11 -13.73
C TYR A 86 11.20 7.81 -13.61
N SER A 87 10.84 6.95 -12.65
CA SER A 87 11.50 5.66 -12.43
C SER A 87 11.36 4.69 -13.61
N LEU A 88 10.26 4.74 -14.36
CA LEU A 88 10.10 3.95 -15.59
C LEU A 88 10.94 4.47 -16.75
N LEU A 89 11.15 5.79 -16.81
CA LEU A 89 11.87 6.42 -17.90
C LEU A 89 13.39 6.45 -17.66
N GLU A 90 13.84 6.35 -16.42
CA GLU A 90 15.26 6.38 -16.06
C GLU A 90 16.14 5.43 -16.90
N PRO A 91 15.76 4.17 -17.17
CA PRO A 91 16.54 3.27 -18.03
C PRO A 91 16.66 3.71 -19.49
N PHE A 92 15.85 4.66 -19.96
CA PHE A 92 15.90 5.17 -21.34
C PHE A 92 16.76 6.43 -21.46
N PHE A 93 17.08 7.09 -20.34
CA PHE A 93 17.86 8.34 -20.31
C PHE A 93 19.32 8.14 -19.90
N ILE A 94 19.70 6.92 -19.50
CA ILE A 94 21.05 6.52 -19.07
C ILE A 94 21.70 5.57 -20.08
#